data_AF-A0A384KP53-F1
#
_entry.id   AF-A0A384KP53-F1
#
_cell.length_a   1.000
_cell.length_b   1.000
_cell.length_c   1.000
_cell.angle_alpha   90.00
_cell.angle_beta   90.00
_cell.angle_gamma   90.00
#
_symmetry.space_group_name_H-M   'P 1'
#
loop_
_entity.id
_entity.type
_entity.pdbx_description
1 polymer ?
#
loop_
_entity_poly.entity_id
_entity_poly.type
_entity_poly.pdbx_seq_one_letter_code
_entity_poly.pdbx_strand_id
1 'polypeptide(L)'
;MMDIVRERNGNLDLSDSYEDEERSPALMEPHSGNTVCLSNNVNSGNTANEACVDISNERYIIWRRNTPFLYNALLRNKLEWPSLTVEFIGIDNSFKAKTNYFTNKILLGTYTSNQDSEYVYIGEVKAPLYSTKEDVLQFENYTGFINNKKKKKGHPLPSFEVKAKLLHPGEVIRATHLPSNSFFIVTQTYNGSILLFDYTKHPSFPSDTSTCYPQMILKGHNGEGNGLCWNINRVYDNCGKQSTAFKEEVDLDTTETTDGTNGKESMEEEKEEESSDELIDDVNTSNLLLASCASDGSICLWDINKGTKSNEVPRTYGINKTGKGADYNLKIYENTPTLSPLCTWIHKNEETSLNDIFFHPKFKNVLGVCDDNGCMSIYDIRAKTFFSKAELNFKEHNAPMNTFSFDTFSEYTFSSGYSDGLISIWDIRHEKASLLQIDYHTQSINRIKFCLMQSGIFGSCSDDGTACIWDISRNSVNYSQVQKLEDDIYNNPKKIPKQLLFVHGGHVGSVYDLSWANCNTFLVATVGVDNSLQVWHMNEQFLFQ
;
A
#
# COMPACT_ATOMS: atom_id res chain seq x y z
N MET A 1 47.40 -10.26 8.97
CA MET A 1 48.69 -9.73 9.44
C MET A 1 48.39 -8.92 10.68
N MET A 2 48.97 -9.33 11.80
CA MET A 2 48.67 -8.92 13.18
C MET A 2 48.93 -7.43 13.47
N ASP A 3 48.27 -6.97 14.53
CA ASP A 3 48.61 -5.88 15.45
C ASP A 3 48.50 -4.42 14.98
N ILE A 4 47.57 -3.68 15.61
CA ILE A 4 47.88 -2.65 16.63
C ILE A 4 46.57 -2.26 17.33
N VAL A 5 46.47 -2.64 18.61
CA VAL A 5 45.53 -2.11 19.61
C VAL A 5 46.37 -1.27 20.57
N ARG A 6 45.96 -0.03 20.89
CA ARG A 6 45.79 0.51 22.26
C ARG A 6 45.74 2.05 22.29
N GLU A 7 44.99 2.53 23.28
CA GLU A 7 44.92 3.88 23.89
C GLU A 7 43.95 4.91 23.28
N ARG A 8 42.79 5.07 23.92
CA ARG A 8 42.57 6.13 24.94
C ARG A 8 41.18 5.99 25.57
N ASN A 9 41.15 5.51 26.82
CA ASN A 9 40.04 5.71 27.75
C ASN A 9 40.20 7.11 28.38
N GLY A 10 39.17 7.94 28.26
CA GLY A 10 39.00 9.15 29.06
C GLY A 10 37.65 9.08 29.75
N ASN A 11 37.68 8.89 31.07
CA ASN A 11 36.52 9.03 31.95
C ASN A 11 35.93 10.44 31.81
N LEU A 12 34.61 10.52 31.60
CA LEU A 12 33.83 11.73 31.85
C LEU A 12 32.73 11.36 32.83
N ASP A 13 32.96 11.73 34.08
CA ASP A 13 31.94 11.87 35.12
C ASP A 13 30.89 12.88 34.64
N LEU A 14 29.62 12.51 34.77
CA LEU A 14 28.48 13.42 34.65
C LEU A 14 27.56 13.19 35.86
N SER A 15 27.90 13.82 36.97
CA SER A 15 26.96 14.13 38.04
C SER A 15 26.28 15.48 37.76
N ASP A 16 25.07 15.62 38.32
CA ASP A 16 24.23 16.82 38.45
C ASP A 16 23.34 17.13 37.23
N SER A 17 22.03 17.38 37.33
CA SER A 17 21.09 17.52 38.45
C SER A 17 19.68 17.53 37.83
N TYR A 18 18.76 16.68 38.28
CA TYR A 18 17.34 16.73 37.90
C TYR A 18 16.58 17.66 38.84
N GLU A 19 15.90 18.67 38.30
CA GLU A 19 14.79 19.34 39.00
C GLU A 19 13.47 18.79 38.45
N ASP A 20 12.66 18.26 39.37
CA ASP A 20 11.29 17.77 39.17
C ASP A 20 10.35 18.94 38.88
N GLU A 21 9.54 18.83 37.82
CA GLU A 21 8.19 19.41 37.83
C GLU A 21 7.18 18.38 37.32
N GLU A 22 6.39 17.89 38.28
CA GLU A 22 5.22 17.06 38.09
C GLU A 22 4.12 17.79 37.31
N ARG A 23 3.55 17.14 36.29
CA ARG A 23 2.10 17.15 36.03
C ARG A 23 1.69 16.04 35.08
N SER A 24 1.10 14.99 35.65
CA SER A 24 0.38 13.94 34.93
C SER A 24 -0.94 14.47 34.35
N PRO A 25 -1.48 13.79 33.31
CA PRO A 25 -2.71 13.04 33.59
C PRO A 25 -2.78 11.64 32.96
N ALA A 26 -3.35 10.73 33.76
CA ALA A 26 -4.12 9.51 33.47
C ALA A 26 -3.62 8.48 32.43
N LEU A 27 -3.09 7.38 32.96
CA LEU A 27 -2.86 6.09 32.29
C LEU A 27 -4.19 5.40 31.93
N MET A 28 -4.28 4.88 30.70
CA MET A 28 -5.13 3.72 30.37
C MET A 28 -4.28 2.44 30.47
N GLU A 29 -4.83 1.41 31.11
CA GLU A 29 -4.16 0.12 31.34
C GLU A 29 -3.87 -0.63 30.03
N PRO A 30 -2.70 -1.29 29.89
CA PRO A 30 -2.47 -2.22 28.79
C PRO A 30 -3.03 -3.59 29.14
N HIS A 31 -3.87 -4.12 28.24
CA HIS A 31 -4.27 -5.52 28.25
C HIS A 31 -3.06 -6.43 27.96
N SER A 32 -3.01 -7.52 28.73
CA SER A 32 -1.96 -8.53 28.83
C SER A 32 -1.71 -9.32 27.55
N GLY A 33 -0.43 -9.52 27.21
CA GLY A 33 -0.04 -10.52 26.21
C GLY A 33 1.40 -10.42 25.71
N ASN A 34 2.40 -10.51 26.61
CA ASN A 34 3.73 -11.06 26.31
C ASN A 34 4.55 -11.08 27.60
N THR A 35 4.30 -12.07 28.44
CA THR A 35 5.14 -12.35 29.61
C THR A 35 5.47 -13.84 29.55
N VAL A 36 6.68 -14.18 29.11
CA VAL A 36 7.20 -15.55 29.19
C VAL A 36 8.04 -15.62 30.45
N CYS A 37 7.48 -16.21 31.52
CA CYS A 37 8.24 -16.56 32.72
C CYS A 37 8.86 -17.96 32.51
N LEU A 38 10.18 -18.04 32.44
CA LEU A 38 10.90 -19.31 32.48
C LEU A 38 10.91 -19.83 33.92
N SER A 39 10.13 -20.87 34.20
CA SER A 39 10.15 -21.54 35.50
C SER A 39 11.36 -22.47 35.62
N ASN A 40 12.36 -22.10 36.42
CA ASN A 40 13.35 -23.04 36.95
C ASN A 40 13.25 -23.07 38.48
N ASN A 41 12.89 -24.24 38.99
CA ASN A 41 12.84 -24.55 40.43
C ASN A 41 14.25 -24.46 41.03
N VAL A 42 14.50 -23.44 41.86
CA VAL A 42 15.47 -23.51 42.95
C VAL A 42 14.93 -22.76 44.18
N ASN A 43 14.72 -23.50 45.27
CA ASN A 43 14.45 -22.96 46.59
C ASN A 43 15.66 -22.19 47.12
N SER A 44 15.48 -20.92 47.49
CA SER A 44 15.80 -20.32 48.79
C SER A 44 15.94 -18.80 48.67
N GLY A 45 15.41 -18.11 49.68
CA GLY A 45 15.11 -16.69 49.64
C GLY A 45 16.31 -15.78 49.39
N ASN A 46 16.13 -14.86 48.45
CA ASN A 46 16.62 -13.49 48.52
C ASN A 46 15.81 -12.65 47.53
N THR A 47 15.29 -11.53 48.00
CA THR A 47 14.62 -10.50 47.20
C THR A 47 15.61 -9.93 46.18
N ALA A 48 15.53 -10.38 44.93
CA ALA A 48 16.18 -9.76 43.80
C ALA A 48 15.12 -8.99 43.00
N ASN A 49 15.32 -7.69 42.83
CA ASN A 49 14.58 -6.87 41.88
C ASN A 49 14.82 -7.43 40.46
N GLU A 50 13.87 -8.18 39.93
CA GLU A 50 13.85 -8.52 38.50
C GLU A 50 13.51 -7.25 37.71
N ALA A 51 14.55 -6.59 37.19
CA ALA A 51 14.38 -5.57 36.17
C ALA A 51 13.82 -6.25 34.91
N CYS A 52 12.53 -6.10 34.67
CA CYS A 52 11.90 -6.50 33.40
C CYS A 52 12.48 -5.61 32.30
N VAL A 53 13.39 -6.16 31.49
CA VAL A 53 13.95 -5.49 30.33
C VAL A 53 12.90 -5.50 29.22
N ASP A 54 12.49 -4.31 28.77
CA ASP A 54 11.59 -4.18 27.63
C ASP A 54 12.33 -4.54 26.34
N ILE A 55 12.16 -5.79 25.91
CA ILE A 55 12.76 -6.39 24.72
C ILE A 55 12.49 -5.53 23.47
N SER A 56 11.34 -4.84 23.39
CA SER A 56 11.01 -4.00 22.24
C SER A 56 11.87 -2.75 22.16
N ASN A 57 12.16 -2.13 23.31
CA ASN A 57 13.06 -0.97 23.38
C ASN A 57 14.52 -1.35 23.10
N GLU A 58 14.99 -2.50 23.57
CA GLU A 58 16.34 -2.98 23.22
C GLU A 58 16.49 -3.28 21.72
N ARG A 59 15.51 -3.97 21.13
CA ARG A 59 15.46 -4.24 19.68
C ARG A 59 15.56 -2.94 18.88
N TYR A 60 14.79 -1.93 19.27
CA TYR A 60 14.82 -0.63 18.61
C TYR A 60 16.21 0.05 18.73
N ILE A 61 16.83 0.02 19.91
CA ILE A 61 18.16 0.62 20.12
C ILE A 61 19.22 -0.07 19.26
N ILE A 62 19.17 -1.41 19.17
CA ILE A 62 20.12 -2.18 18.36
C ILE A 62 19.88 -1.92 16.87
N TRP A 63 18.63 -1.96 16.40
CA TRP A 63 18.27 -1.60 15.03
C TRP A 63 18.82 -0.21 14.70
N ARG A 64 18.54 0.77 15.57
CA ARG A 64 18.97 2.16 15.39
C ARG A 64 20.48 2.28 15.19
N ARG A 65 21.28 1.61 16.04
CA ARG A 65 22.75 1.59 15.93
C ARG A 65 23.24 1.01 14.59
N ASN A 66 22.50 0.08 14.01
CA ASN A 66 22.85 -0.58 12.75
C ASN A 66 22.28 0.12 11.50
N THR A 67 21.41 1.13 11.65
CA THR A 67 20.79 1.83 10.52
C THR A 67 21.77 2.37 9.48
N PRO A 68 22.98 2.89 9.82
CA PRO A 68 23.93 3.38 8.81
C PRO A 68 24.47 2.32 7.86
N PHE A 69 24.40 1.04 8.25
CA PHE A 69 24.82 -0.08 7.40
C PHE A 69 23.66 -0.65 6.59
N LEU A 70 22.45 -0.56 7.12
CA LEU A 70 21.26 -1.20 6.59
C LEU A 70 20.53 -0.36 5.52
N TYR A 71 20.61 0.97 5.59
CA TYR A 71 19.81 1.86 4.77
C TYR A 71 20.66 2.87 4.00
N ASN A 72 20.28 3.11 2.74
CA ASN A 72 20.78 4.24 1.95
C ASN A 72 20.03 5.54 2.28
N ALA A 73 18.75 5.43 2.62
CA ALA A 73 17.91 6.51 3.10
C ALA A 73 16.94 5.98 4.15
N LEU A 74 16.73 6.74 5.22
CA LEU A 74 15.76 6.43 6.25
C LEU A 74 15.17 7.76 6.76
N LEU A 75 13.85 7.83 6.76
CA LEU A 75 13.06 8.91 7.32
C LEU A 75 12.11 8.29 8.33
N ARG A 76 12.18 8.76 9.58
CA ARG A 76 11.17 8.44 10.60
C ARG A 76 10.44 9.73 10.97
N ASN A 77 9.14 9.77 10.71
CA ASN A 77 8.28 10.89 11.07
C ASN A 77 7.21 10.41 12.06
N LYS A 78 7.09 11.09 13.20
CA LYS A 78 6.00 10.82 14.15
C LYS A 78 4.77 11.63 13.74
N LEU A 79 3.73 10.91 13.38
CA LEU A 79 2.40 11.44 13.07
C LEU A 79 1.68 11.80 14.38
N GLU A 80 0.74 12.74 14.27
CA GLU A 80 -0.15 13.12 15.38
C GLU A 80 -1.09 11.96 15.73
N TRP A 81 -1.68 11.34 14.71
CA TRP A 81 -2.55 10.18 14.79
C TRP A 81 -2.00 9.05 13.92
N PRO A 82 -2.23 7.78 14.28
CA PRO A 82 -1.82 6.65 13.47
C PRO A 82 -2.54 6.68 12.10
N SER A 83 -1.86 6.14 11.10
CA SER A 83 -2.42 5.94 9.76
C SER A 83 -2.56 4.45 9.50
N LEU A 84 -3.76 4.01 9.15
CA LEU A 84 -4.02 2.61 8.75
C LEU A 84 -3.65 2.34 7.30
N THR A 85 -3.41 3.39 6.51
CA THR A 85 -3.10 3.29 5.09
C THR A 85 -1.92 4.17 4.69
N VAL A 86 -1.13 3.71 3.74
CA VAL A 86 -0.06 4.48 3.12
C VAL A 86 -0.02 4.16 1.63
N GLU A 87 0.02 5.19 0.78
CA GLU A 87 0.12 4.99 -0.66
C GLU A 87 0.93 6.10 -1.33
N PHE A 88 1.97 5.75 -2.09
CA PHE A 88 2.64 6.71 -2.97
C PHE A 88 1.72 7.06 -4.15
N ILE A 89 1.59 8.36 -4.46
CA ILE A 89 0.67 8.83 -5.50
C ILE A 89 1.38 9.54 -6.64
N GLY A 90 0.87 9.30 -7.84
CA GLY A 90 1.41 9.84 -9.08
C GLY A 90 2.57 9.02 -9.63
N ILE A 91 2.80 9.15 -10.94
CA ILE A 91 3.85 8.45 -11.68
C ILE A 91 5.12 9.32 -11.76
N ASP A 92 4.94 10.64 -11.70
CA ASP A 92 6.01 11.61 -11.88
C ASP A 92 6.65 11.99 -10.55
N ASN A 93 7.84 11.47 -10.31
CA ASN A 93 8.72 12.06 -9.31
C ASN A 93 9.39 13.30 -9.88
N SER A 94 9.26 14.43 -9.19
CA SER A 94 10.02 15.62 -9.57
C SER A 94 11.48 15.41 -9.14
N PHE A 95 12.30 14.87 -10.05
CA PHE A 95 13.74 14.80 -9.84
C PHE A 95 14.31 16.21 -9.93
N LYS A 96 14.92 16.67 -8.84
CA LYS A 96 15.62 17.96 -8.82
C LYS A 96 17.12 17.70 -8.92
N ALA A 97 17.65 17.68 -10.14
CA ALA A 97 19.06 17.44 -10.46
C ALA A 97 20.02 18.35 -9.68
N LYS A 98 19.61 19.59 -9.36
CA LYS A 98 20.42 20.53 -8.58
C LYS A 98 20.60 20.12 -7.11
N THR A 99 19.69 19.31 -6.58
CA THR A 99 19.69 18.92 -5.16
C THR A 99 19.88 17.42 -4.95
N ASN A 100 19.78 16.56 -5.97
CA ASN A 100 19.82 15.10 -5.87
C ASN A 100 18.73 14.50 -4.94
N TYR A 101 17.51 15.07 -4.98
CA TYR A 101 16.33 14.51 -4.28
C TYR A 101 15.27 14.07 -5.27
N PHE A 102 14.61 12.98 -4.93
CA PHE A 102 13.26 12.71 -5.39
C PHE A 102 12.27 13.30 -4.41
N THR A 103 11.25 13.93 -4.98
CA THR A 103 10.07 14.37 -4.24
C THR A 103 8.94 13.45 -4.67
N ASN A 104 8.42 12.68 -3.72
CA ASN A 104 7.29 11.78 -3.90
C ASN A 104 6.11 12.33 -3.13
N LYS A 105 4.89 12.19 -3.66
CA LYS A 105 3.68 12.47 -2.90
C LYS A 105 3.19 11.18 -2.25
N ILE A 106 2.59 11.30 -1.08
CA ILE A 106 2.09 10.16 -0.31
C ILE A 106 0.71 10.48 0.27
N LEU A 107 -0.16 9.48 0.29
CA LEU A 107 -1.44 9.52 0.99
C LEU A 107 -1.31 8.82 2.34
N LEU A 108 -1.93 9.42 3.36
CA LEU A 108 -2.11 8.83 4.68
C LEU A 108 -3.54 9.08 5.13
N GLY A 109 -4.04 8.21 5.99
CA GLY A 109 -5.28 8.40 6.72
C GLY A 109 -5.01 8.81 8.17
N THR A 110 -6.05 9.22 8.87
CA THR A 110 -6.03 9.29 10.33
C THR A 110 -6.95 8.24 10.92
N TYR A 111 -6.59 7.83 12.14
CA TYR A 111 -7.40 7.02 13.03
C TYR A 111 -7.35 7.66 14.42
N THR A 112 -8.36 8.44 14.77
CA THR A 112 -8.41 9.21 16.03
C THR A 112 -9.27 8.53 17.08
N SER A 113 -10.01 7.46 16.73
CA SER A 113 -11.02 6.85 17.61
C SER A 113 -12.04 7.88 18.13
N ASN A 114 -12.51 8.76 17.27
CA ASN A 114 -13.44 9.87 17.57
C ASN A 114 -12.93 10.91 18.59
N GLN A 115 -11.62 10.97 18.84
CA GLN A 115 -11.03 11.97 19.74
C GLN A 115 -10.76 13.31 19.03
N ASP A 116 -10.60 13.30 17.71
CA ASP A 116 -10.37 14.49 16.87
C ASP A 116 -11.06 14.32 15.51
N SER A 117 -10.96 15.33 14.66
CA SER A 117 -11.44 15.27 13.28
C SER A 117 -10.56 14.36 12.44
N GLU A 118 -11.20 13.56 11.59
CA GLU A 118 -10.50 12.65 10.70
C GLU A 118 -10.13 13.36 9.38
N TYR A 119 -8.97 13.00 8.83
CA TYR A 119 -8.44 13.58 7.62
C TYR A 119 -7.75 12.53 6.73
N VAL A 120 -7.81 12.80 5.43
CA VAL A 120 -6.87 12.21 4.47
C VAL A 120 -5.74 13.22 4.27
N TYR A 121 -4.51 12.83 4.55
CA TYR A 121 -3.34 13.67 4.33
C TYR A 121 -2.73 13.42 2.96
N ILE A 122 -2.50 14.50 2.23
CA ILE A 122 -1.63 14.51 1.06
C ILE A 122 -0.28 15.09 1.51
N GLY A 123 0.70 14.22 1.68
CA GLY A 123 2.05 14.56 2.09
C GLY A 123 3.04 14.60 0.93
N GLU A 124 4.18 15.23 1.19
CA GLU A 124 5.33 15.27 0.30
C GLU A 124 6.55 14.71 1.04
N VAL A 125 7.15 13.66 0.49
CA VAL A 125 8.37 13.03 0.99
C VAL A 125 9.53 13.40 0.07
N LYS A 126 10.59 13.94 0.66
CA LYS A 126 11.86 14.19 -0.01
C LYS A 126 12.86 13.14 0.45
N ALA A 127 13.38 12.37 -0.49
CA ALA A 127 14.40 11.35 -0.23
C ALA A 127 15.61 11.54 -1.17
N PRO A 128 16.85 11.36 -0.69
CA PRO A 128 18.06 11.48 -1.50
C PRO A 128 18.20 10.33 -2.50
N LEU A 129 18.81 10.60 -3.65
CA LEU A 129 19.08 9.61 -4.72
C LEU A 129 20.22 8.64 -4.35
N TYR A 130 21.22 9.08 -3.57
CA TYR A 130 22.41 8.29 -3.25
C TYR A 130 22.56 8.10 -1.75
N SER A 131 23.13 6.96 -1.36
CA SER A 131 23.58 6.63 0.00
C SER A 131 24.16 7.85 0.69
N THR A 132 23.49 8.34 1.73
CA THR A 132 24.08 9.35 2.59
C THR A 132 25.26 8.68 3.30
N LYS A 133 26.49 8.98 2.91
CA LYS A 133 27.70 8.64 3.68
C LYS A 133 27.73 9.28 5.08
N GLU A 134 26.73 10.11 5.38
CA GLU A 134 26.53 10.77 6.67
C GLU A 134 25.69 9.89 7.61
N ASP A 135 25.85 10.14 8.91
CA ASP A 135 25.26 9.36 10.00
C ASP A 135 23.72 9.31 9.91
N VAL A 136 23.18 8.12 9.63
CA VAL A 136 21.73 7.87 9.47
C VAL A 136 20.92 8.23 10.73
N LEU A 137 21.59 8.32 11.88
CA LEU A 137 20.99 8.74 13.15
C LEU A 137 20.57 10.22 13.18
N GLN A 138 21.03 11.05 12.25
CA GLN A 138 20.61 12.46 12.17
C GLN A 138 19.22 12.65 11.54
N PHE A 139 18.60 11.58 11.06
CA PHE A 139 17.31 11.61 10.34
C PHE A 139 16.09 11.25 11.21
N GLU A 140 16.30 11.00 12.50
CA GLU A 140 15.21 10.96 13.49
C GLU A 140 14.82 12.42 13.82
N ASN A 141 13.65 12.88 13.33
CA ASN A 141 13.06 14.14 13.80
C ASN A 141 12.49 13.96 15.22
N TYR A 142 13.35 13.74 16.22
CA TYR A 142 13.02 14.10 17.58
C TYR A 142 13.33 15.59 17.74
N THR A 143 12.29 16.41 17.89
CA THR A 143 12.36 17.84 18.20
C THR A 143 13.11 18.16 19.51
N GLY A 144 13.68 17.15 20.20
CA GLY A 144 14.40 17.30 21.47
C GLY A 144 15.93 17.25 21.43
N PHE A 145 16.60 16.73 20.38
CA PHE A 145 18.04 16.43 20.49
C PHE A 145 18.93 16.65 19.25
N ILE A 146 18.46 17.32 18.20
CA ILE A 146 19.37 17.83 17.16
C ILE A 146 19.84 19.24 17.55
N ASN A 147 21.09 19.35 17.97
CA ASN A 147 21.72 20.64 18.20
C ASN A 147 21.77 21.41 16.87
N ASN A 148 21.02 22.52 16.76
CA ASN A 148 20.86 23.35 15.55
C ASN A 148 22.18 23.85 14.90
N LYS A 149 23.33 23.60 15.52
CA LYS A 149 24.65 24.16 15.17
C LYS A 149 25.50 23.31 14.20
N LYS A 150 25.04 22.15 13.72
CA LYS A 150 25.81 21.29 12.79
C LYS A 150 25.11 20.99 11.45
N LYS A 151 24.33 21.93 10.90
CA LYS A 151 23.98 21.87 9.47
C LYS A 151 25.24 22.15 8.63
N LYS A 152 26.01 21.13 8.27
CA LYS A 152 27.06 21.27 7.25
C LYS A 152 26.39 21.65 5.93
N LYS A 153 26.93 22.65 5.24
CA LYS A 153 26.58 22.96 3.85
C LYS A 153 26.91 21.74 2.99
N GLY A 154 25.91 21.04 2.45
CA GLY A 154 26.19 19.97 1.49
C GLY A 154 24.98 19.16 1.04
N HIS A 155 24.26 18.53 1.97
CA HIS A 155 23.21 17.57 1.62
C HIS A 155 21.94 17.78 2.48
N PRO A 156 20.76 18.01 1.86
CA PRO A 156 19.49 18.04 2.58
C PRO A 156 19.21 16.71 3.32
N LEU A 157 18.43 16.74 4.39
CA LEU A 157 18.01 15.50 5.05
C LEU A 157 16.71 14.99 4.39
N PRO A 158 16.42 13.67 4.39
CA PRO A 158 15.08 13.19 4.10
C PRO A 158 14.05 13.95 4.95
N SER A 159 12.93 14.34 4.36
CA SER A 159 11.90 15.09 5.09
C SER A 159 10.50 14.76 4.60
N PHE A 160 9.53 14.92 5.49
CA PHE A 160 8.11 14.76 5.22
C PHE A 160 7.39 16.04 5.63
N GLU A 161 6.47 16.48 4.78
CA GLU A 161 5.63 17.65 5.03
C GLU A 161 4.21 17.37 4.54
N VAL A 162 3.20 17.65 5.37
CA VAL A 162 1.80 17.59 4.96
C VAL A 162 1.51 18.82 4.08
N LYS A 163 1.11 18.58 2.84
CA LYS A 163 0.80 19.64 1.85
C LYS A 163 -0.67 19.96 1.77
N ALA A 164 -1.54 18.99 2.03
CA ALA A 164 -2.96 19.21 2.15
C ALA A 164 -3.61 18.20 3.09
N LYS A 165 -4.77 18.57 3.64
CA LYS A 165 -5.66 17.74 4.44
C LYS A 165 -7.07 17.78 3.84
N LEU A 166 -7.69 16.63 3.62
CA LEU A 166 -9.10 16.53 3.26
C LEU A 166 -9.87 16.06 4.48
N LEU A 167 -10.85 16.84 4.92
CA LEU A 167 -11.72 16.44 6.02
C LEU A 167 -12.47 15.16 5.65
N HIS A 168 -12.45 14.18 6.54
CA HIS A 168 -13.04 12.88 6.34
C HIS A 168 -14.08 12.60 7.43
N PRO A 169 -15.19 11.93 7.10
CA PRO A 169 -16.30 11.76 8.03
C PRO A 169 -16.09 10.72 9.15
N GLY A 170 -15.13 9.84 9.01
CA GLY A 170 -14.80 8.80 9.98
C GLY A 170 -13.38 8.30 9.74
N GLU A 171 -12.99 7.21 10.39
CA GLU A 171 -11.65 6.65 10.25
C GLU A 171 -11.36 6.28 8.80
N VAL A 172 -10.15 6.61 8.33
CA VAL A 172 -9.71 6.30 6.97
C VAL A 172 -9.06 4.91 6.98
N ILE A 173 -9.83 3.89 6.61
CA ILE A 173 -9.35 2.50 6.57
C ILE A 173 -8.42 2.28 5.38
N ARG A 174 -8.83 2.76 4.21
CA ARG A 174 -8.06 2.67 2.96
C ARG A 174 -8.17 3.97 2.18
N ALA A 175 -7.06 4.39 1.58
CA ALA A 175 -7.04 5.49 0.63
C ALA A 175 -6.20 5.08 -0.59
N THR A 176 -6.71 5.36 -1.78
CA THR A 176 -6.00 5.14 -3.04
C THR A 176 -6.25 6.30 -4.00
N HIS A 177 -5.46 6.39 -5.05
CA HIS A 177 -5.62 7.40 -6.09
C HIS A 177 -5.99 6.78 -7.43
N LEU A 178 -6.65 7.55 -8.28
CA LEU A 178 -6.84 7.15 -9.67
C LEU A 178 -5.47 7.14 -10.37
N PRO A 179 -4.99 6.01 -10.92
CA PRO A 179 -3.62 5.88 -11.42
C PRO A 179 -3.29 6.85 -12.55
N SER A 180 -4.28 7.16 -13.39
CA SER A 180 -4.11 8.10 -14.50
C SER A 180 -4.22 9.57 -14.12
N ASN A 181 -4.78 9.87 -12.94
CA ASN A 181 -4.92 11.22 -12.46
C ASN A 181 -4.94 11.22 -10.94
N SER A 182 -3.78 11.46 -10.34
CA SER A 182 -3.58 11.44 -8.89
C SER A 182 -4.37 12.51 -8.14
N PHE A 183 -5.03 13.45 -8.81
CA PHE A 183 -5.96 14.40 -8.20
C PHE A 183 -7.23 13.76 -7.64
N PHE A 184 -7.64 12.62 -8.20
CA PHE A 184 -8.78 11.89 -7.71
C PHE A 184 -8.34 10.88 -6.66
N ILE A 185 -8.85 11.06 -5.44
CA ILE A 185 -8.59 10.19 -4.30
C ILE A 185 -9.89 9.46 -3.97
N VAL A 186 -9.79 8.15 -3.76
CA VAL A 186 -10.90 7.34 -3.27
C VAL A 186 -10.52 6.79 -1.91
N THR A 187 -11.43 6.93 -0.96
CA THR A 187 -11.26 6.42 0.39
C THR A 187 -12.39 5.50 0.81
N GLN A 188 -12.09 4.60 1.73
CA GLN A 188 -13.05 3.72 2.37
C GLN A 188 -13.11 4.05 3.87
N THR A 189 -14.34 4.16 4.37
CA THR A 189 -14.66 4.40 5.78
C THR A 189 -14.95 3.08 6.49
N TYR A 190 -14.94 3.09 7.82
CA TYR A 190 -15.27 1.91 8.64
C TYR A 190 -16.68 1.35 8.40
N ASN A 191 -17.63 2.12 7.89
CA ASN A 191 -19.00 1.64 7.64
C ASN A 191 -19.21 1.09 6.20
N GLY A 192 -18.13 0.96 5.42
CA GLY A 192 -18.18 0.49 4.04
C GLY A 192 -18.51 1.56 3.00
N SER A 193 -18.84 2.79 3.42
CA SER A 193 -19.03 3.89 2.47
C SER A 193 -17.71 4.26 1.81
N ILE A 194 -17.74 4.37 0.49
CA ILE A 194 -16.60 4.77 -0.32
C ILE A 194 -16.81 6.21 -0.79
N LEU A 195 -15.80 7.04 -0.66
CA LEU A 195 -15.87 8.47 -0.98
C LEU A 195 -14.87 8.79 -2.08
N LEU A 196 -15.32 9.55 -3.09
CA LEU A 196 -14.46 10.09 -4.13
C LEU A 196 -14.23 11.58 -3.87
N PHE A 197 -12.98 11.99 -3.88
CA PHE A 197 -12.54 13.38 -3.75
C PHE A 197 -11.77 13.80 -5.00
N ASP A 198 -11.98 15.04 -5.44
CA ASP A 198 -11.09 15.74 -6.35
C ASP A 198 -10.35 16.79 -5.52
N TYR A 199 -9.14 16.47 -5.05
CA TYR A 199 -8.50 17.32 -4.03
C TYR A 199 -8.08 18.69 -4.57
N THR A 200 -8.09 18.92 -5.89
CA THR A 200 -7.85 20.25 -6.48
C THR A 200 -8.98 21.22 -6.18
N LYS A 201 -10.17 20.69 -5.95
CA LYS A 201 -11.34 21.43 -5.52
C LYS A 201 -11.40 21.55 -4.01
N HIS A 202 -10.29 21.40 -3.28
CA HIS A 202 -10.24 21.59 -1.83
C HIS A 202 -9.17 22.58 -1.38
N PRO A 203 -9.43 23.40 -0.34
CA PRO A 203 -8.39 24.16 0.30
C PRO A 203 -7.38 23.18 0.89
N SER A 204 -6.09 23.50 0.74
CA SER A 204 -5.04 22.64 1.28
C SER A 204 -5.18 22.41 2.78
N PHE A 205 -5.66 23.42 3.52
CA PHE A 205 -5.90 23.31 4.96
C PHE A 205 -7.32 23.85 5.24
N PRO A 206 -8.32 22.97 5.41
CA PRO A 206 -9.70 23.41 5.64
C PRO A 206 -9.82 24.07 7.02
N SER A 207 -10.47 25.24 7.07
CA SER A 207 -10.81 25.93 8.31
C SER A 207 -12.15 25.48 8.89
N ASP A 208 -13.05 24.99 8.04
CA ASP A 208 -14.32 24.39 8.44
C ASP A 208 -14.15 22.88 8.63
N THR A 209 -14.33 22.44 9.87
CA THR A 209 -14.29 21.03 10.28
C THR A 209 -15.69 20.47 10.54
N SER A 210 -16.76 21.21 10.21
CA SER A 210 -18.13 20.77 10.48
C SER A 210 -18.73 19.90 9.38
N THR A 211 -18.31 20.11 8.12
CA THR A 211 -18.93 19.48 6.95
C THR A 211 -17.88 18.97 5.98
N CYS A 212 -17.98 17.69 5.61
CA CYS A 212 -17.19 17.04 4.56
C CYS A 212 -17.86 17.23 3.20
N TYR A 213 -17.05 17.50 2.17
CA TYR A 213 -17.51 17.79 0.80
C TYR A 213 -16.95 16.78 -0.22
N PRO A 214 -17.29 15.48 -0.14
CA PRO A 214 -16.86 14.55 -1.17
C PRO A 214 -17.51 14.91 -2.51
N GLN A 215 -16.80 14.62 -3.59
CA GLN A 215 -17.29 14.78 -4.96
C GLN A 215 -18.40 13.76 -5.27
N MET A 216 -18.33 12.56 -4.67
CA MET A 216 -19.33 11.51 -4.81
C MET A 216 -19.25 10.51 -3.66
N ILE A 217 -20.37 9.91 -3.30
CA ILE A 217 -20.45 8.81 -2.32
C ILE A 217 -20.88 7.54 -3.05
N LEU A 218 -20.07 6.50 -2.95
CA LEU A 218 -20.33 5.18 -3.50
C LEU A 218 -20.97 4.33 -2.39
N LYS A 219 -22.27 4.03 -2.54
CA LYS A 219 -23.05 3.29 -1.54
C LYS A 219 -23.43 1.91 -2.06
N GLY A 220 -23.00 0.86 -1.37
CA GLY A 220 -23.22 -0.52 -1.80
C GLY A 220 -22.85 -1.57 -0.76
N HIS A 221 -21.80 -1.32 0.02
CA HIS A 221 -21.43 -2.15 1.17
C HIS A 221 -22.23 -1.77 2.43
N ASN A 222 -22.43 -2.74 3.31
CA ASN A 222 -23.04 -2.58 4.64
C ASN A 222 -22.06 -2.89 5.79
N GLY A 223 -20.86 -3.39 5.47
CA GLY A 223 -19.79 -3.68 6.42
C GLY A 223 -18.50 -2.92 6.11
N GLU A 224 -17.57 -2.91 7.06
CA GLU A 224 -16.23 -2.37 6.86
C GLU A 224 -15.50 -3.10 5.73
N GLY A 225 -14.61 -2.42 5.03
CA GLY A 225 -13.82 -3.07 4.00
C GLY A 225 -12.46 -2.43 3.88
N ASN A 226 -11.51 -3.25 3.43
CA ASN A 226 -10.12 -2.87 3.27
C ASN A 226 -9.62 -3.02 1.83
N GLY A 227 -10.35 -3.80 1.02
CA GLY A 227 -10.05 -4.03 -0.38
C GLY A 227 -10.63 -2.94 -1.27
N LEU A 228 -9.73 -2.22 -1.96
CA LEU A 228 -10.06 -1.16 -2.90
C LEU A 228 -9.03 -1.16 -4.04
N CYS A 229 -9.46 -1.39 -5.28
CA CYS A 229 -8.56 -1.50 -6.42
C CYS A 229 -9.14 -0.92 -7.72
N TRP A 230 -8.35 -0.10 -8.40
CA TRP A 230 -8.65 0.40 -9.73
C TRP A 230 -8.28 -0.61 -10.81
N ASN A 231 -9.10 -0.68 -11.87
CA ASN A 231 -8.70 -1.36 -13.08
C ASN A 231 -7.70 -0.48 -13.85
N ILE A 232 -6.42 -0.85 -13.78
CA ILE A 232 -5.33 -0.09 -14.41
C ILE A 232 -5.24 -0.33 -15.93
N ASN A 233 -5.91 -1.36 -16.44
CA ASN A 233 -5.85 -1.74 -17.84
C ASN A 233 -6.85 -0.95 -18.69
N ARG A 234 -6.43 0.20 -19.22
CA ARG A 234 -7.26 1.00 -20.13
C ARG A 234 -7.59 0.27 -21.45
N VAL A 235 -8.72 0.67 -22.02
CA VAL A 235 -9.44 0.17 -23.21
C VAL A 235 -10.32 -1.07 -22.93
N TYR A 236 -11.55 -0.76 -22.54
CA TYR A 236 -12.74 -1.53 -22.89
C TYR A 236 -12.96 -1.34 -24.40
N ASP A 237 -12.61 -2.33 -25.22
CA ASP A 237 -13.17 -2.38 -26.57
C ASP A 237 -14.66 -2.66 -26.42
N ASN A 238 -15.46 -1.78 -27.02
CA ASN A 238 -16.91 -1.83 -27.02
C ASN A 238 -17.41 -3.27 -27.15
N CYS A 239 -18.29 -3.66 -26.22
CA CYS A 239 -19.32 -4.65 -26.48
C CYS A 239 -19.90 -4.39 -27.88
N GLY A 240 -19.88 -5.43 -28.71
CA GLY A 240 -19.89 -5.33 -30.16
C GLY A 240 -20.81 -4.26 -30.73
N LYS A 241 -20.26 -3.46 -31.65
CA LYS A 241 -21.08 -2.98 -32.77
C LYS A 241 -21.74 -4.22 -33.36
N GLN A 242 -23.06 -4.27 -33.24
CA GLN A 242 -23.91 -5.23 -33.91
C GLN A 242 -23.50 -5.26 -35.39
N SER A 243 -22.79 -6.30 -35.79
CA SER A 243 -22.89 -6.78 -37.16
C SER A 243 -24.23 -7.48 -37.24
N THR A 244 -25.23 -6.76 -37.72
CA THR A 244 -26.48 -7.35 -38.19
C THR A 244 -26.15 -8.23 -39.39
N ALA A 245 -25.91 -9.50 -39.16
CA ALA A 245 -25.75 -10.48 -40.22
C ALA A 245 -26.31 -11.83 -39.77
N PHE A 246 -27.64 -11.88 -39.56
CA PHE A 246 -28.43 -13.09 -39.79
C PHE A 246 -29.84 -12.68 -40.21
N LYS A 247 -30.05 -12.58 -41.53
CA LYS A 247 -31.27 -13.06 -42.16
C LYS A 247 -30.85 -14.24 -43.02
N GLU A 248 -31.26 -15.44 -42.63
CA GLU A 248 -31.40 -16.55 -43.56
C GLU A 248 -32.56 -16.22 -44.49
N GLU A 249 -32.35 -16.32 -45.80
CA GLU A 249 -33.29 -16.99 -46.70
C GLU A 249 -32.50 -17.71 -47.80
N VAL A 250 -33.04 -18.86 -48.18
CA VAL A 250 -32.56 -19.87 -49.11
C VAL A 250 -33.11 -19.55 -50.51
N ASP A 251 -32.30 -19.65 -51.57
CA ASP A 251 -32.56 -20.45 -52.79
C ASP A 251 -31.73 -20.02 -54.04
N LEU A 252 -31.19 -21.07 -54.67
CA LEU A 252 -31.06 -21.40 -56.11
C LEU A 252 -30.37 -20.48 -57.16
N ASP A 253 -29.45 -21.15 -57.87
CA ASP A 253 -29.23 -21.18 -59.34
C ASP A 253 -28.21 -20.25 -60.07
N THR A 254 -27.18 -20.95 -60.59
CA THR A 254 -26.64 -20.94 -61.97
C THR A 254 -25.76 -19.79 -62.54
N THR A 255 -24.59 -20.25 -63.03
CA THR A 255 -23.91 -19.98 -64.33
C THR A 255 -23.14 -18.66 -64.61
N GLU A 256 -21.86 -18.90 -64.96
CA GLU A 256 -21.14 -18.42 -66.17
C GLU A 256 -20.42 -17.04 -66.23
N THR A 257 -19.08 -17.15 -66.32
CA THR A 257 -18.13 -16.60 -67.32
C THR A 257 -17.77 -15.10 -67.44
N THR A 258 -16.43 -14.92 -67.49
CA THR A 258 -15.58 -14.12 -68.42
C THR A 258 -15.23 -12.64 -68.18
N ASP A 259 -13.90 -12.45 -68.15
CA ASP A 259 -13.03 -11.45 -68.82
C ASP A 259 -13.12 -9.95 -68.54
N GLY A 260 -11.92 -9.33 -68.45
CA GLY A 260 -11.73 -7.93 -68.83
C GLY A 260 -10.59 -7.19 -68.14
N THR A 261 -9.40 -7.25 -68.72
CA THR A 261 -8.13 -6.57 -68.39
C THR A 261 -8.12 -5.03 -68.49
N ASN A 262 -7.18 -4.42 -67.74
CA ASN A 262 -6.31 -3.23 -68.02
C ASN A 262 -6.24 -2.33 -66.76
N GLY A 263 -5.11 -2.00 -66.12
CA GLY A 263 -3.73 -1.88 -66.58
C GLY A 263 -3.30 -0.41 -66.42
N LYS A 264 -2.49 -0.09 -65.40
CA LYS A 264 -1.36 0.86 -65.43
C LYS A 264 -0.78 1.13 -64.03
N GLU A 265 0.49 0.78 -63.89
CA GLU A 265 1.43 1.16 -62.85
C GLU A 265 1.91 2.60 -63.02
N SER A 266 2.22 3.29 -61.92
CA SER A 266 3.39 4.16 -61.80
C SER A 266 3.71 4.43 -60.33
N MET A 267 4.97 4.17 -59.98
CA MET A 267 5.67 4.44 -58.71
C MET A 267 5.86 5.94 -58.46
N GLU A 268 5.97 6.33 -57.19
CA GLU A 268 6.75 7.48 -56.65
C GLU A 268 6.83 7.27 -55.12
N GLU A 269 7.93 6.71 -54.62
CA GLU A 269 9.11 7.35 -53.99
C GLU A 269 8.87 8.04 -52.63
N GLU A 270 9.53 7.47 -51.62
CA GLU A 270 9.65 7.91 -50.24
C GLU A 270 10.37 9.26 -50.12
N LYS A 271 9.88 10.12 -49.21
CA LYS A 271 10.71 11.12 -48.53
C LYS A 271 10.30 11.21 -47.06
N GLU A 272 11.26 10.89 -46.21
CA GLU A 272 11.30 11.28 -44.80
C GLU A 272 11.52 12.79 -44.68
N GLU A 273 10.71 13.48 -43.88
CA GLU A 273 11.06 14.76 -43.26
C GLU A 273 10.52 14.81 -41.83
N GLU A 274 11.43 15.02 -40.88
CA GLU A 274 11.16 15.38 -39.48
C GLU A 274 10.67 16.85 -39.38
N SER A 275 9.65 17.10 -38.55
CA SER A 275 9.45 18.34 -37.76
C SER A 275 8.15 18.19 -36.95
N SER A 276 8.25 18.02 -35.62
CA SER A 276 8.15 19.04 -34.56
C SER A 276 6.72 19.50 -34.27
N ASP A 277 6.34 19.28 -33.00
CA ASP A 277 5.33 19.98 -32.21
C ASP A 277 3.94 20.23 -32.85
N GLU A 278 2.91 19.52 -32.38
CA GLU A 278 1.83 20.14 -31.59
C GLU A 278 0.71 19.16 -31.17
N LEU A 279 0.29 19.37 -29.92
CA LEU A 279 -1.04 19.09 -29.33
C LEU A 279 -1.36 17.65 -28.86
N ILE A 280 -1.07 17.47 -27.57
CA ILE A 280 -1.82 16.61 -26.64
C ILE A 280 -3.30 17.03 -26.71
N ASP A 281 -4.13 16.25 -27.39
CA ASP A 281 -5.58 16.38 -27.27
C ASP A 281 -6.26 15.01 -27.13
N ASP A 282 -7.19 15.00 -26.17
CA ASP A 282 -8.21 14.02 -25.82
C ASP A 282 -7.81 12.71 -25.12
N VAL A 283 -7.76 12.80 -23.77
CA VAL A 283 -7.85 11.66 -22.85
C VAL A 283 -9.18 10.92 -23.07
N ASN A 284 -9.14 9.81 -23.79
CA ASN A 284 -10.27 8.89 -23.91
C ASN A 284 -10.54 8.21 -22.55
N THR A 285 -11.63 8.64 -21.90
CA THR A 285 -12.09 8.27 -20.54
C THR A 285 -12.99 7.03 -20.50
N SER A 286 -12.93 6.15 -21.50
CA SER A 286 -13.80 4.96 -21.59
C SER A 286 -13.58 3.96 -20.45
N ASN A 287 -14.45 4.06 -19.44
CA ASN A 287 -14.73 3.17 -18.29
C ASN A 287 -13.68 3.14 -17.15
N LEU A 288 -13.74 4.14 -16.25
CA LEU A 288 -13.06 4.12 -14.95
C LEU A 288 -13.73 3.10 -14.01
N LEU A 289 -13.21 1.88 -14.02
CA LEU A 289 -13.70 0.79 -13.18
C LEU A 289 -12.93 0.71 -11.86
N LEU A 290 -13.68 0.71 -10.77
CA LEU A 290 -13.19 0.48 -9.42
C LEU A 290 -13.86 -0.79 -8.88
N ALA A 291 -13.10 -1.60 -8.15
CA ALA A 291 -13.62 -2.73 -7.40
C ALA A 291 -13.35 -2.52 -5.92
N SER A 292 -14.28 -2.98 -5.09
CA SER A 292 -14.15 -2.99 -3.64
C SER A 292 -14.77 -4.23 -3.02
N CYS A 293 -14.24 -4.63 -1.87
CA CYS A 293 -14.79 -5.71 -1.06
C CYS A 293 -14.95 -5.27 0.39
N ALA A 294 -15.80 -5.99 1.12
CA ALA A 294 -16.09 -5.71 2.51
C ALA A 294 -16.31 -6.99 3.33
N SER A 295 -16.34 -6.83 4.65
CA SER A 295 -16.53 -7.89 5.63
C SER A 295 -17.95 -8.48 5.63
N ASP A 296 -18.90 -7.80 5.01
CA ASP A 296 -20.25 -8.31 4.75
C ASP A 296 -20.32 -9.34 3.60
N GLY A 297 -19.16 -9.76 3.07
CA GLY A 297 -19.08 -10.72 1.97
C GLY A 297 -19.41 -10.12 0.61
N SER A 298 -19.58 -8.79 0.52
CA SER A 298 -19.98 -8.15 -0.72
C SER A 298 -18.79 -7.69 -1.56
N ILE A 299 -18.86 -7.96 -2.87
CA ILE A 299 -17.99 -7.38 -3.90
C ILE A 299 -18.80 -6.36 -4.67
N CYS A 300 -18.32 -5.12 -4.73
CA CYS A 300 -18.94 -4.08 -5.54
C CYS A 300 -18.02 -3.66 -6.70
N LEU A 301 -18.61 -3.53 -7.89
CA LEU A 301 -17.98 -2.93 -9.05
C LEU A 301 -18.61 -1.56 -9.32
N TRP A 302 -17.78 -0.56 -9.61
CA TRP A 302 -18.21 0.82 -9.81
C TRP A 302 -17.72 1.35 -11.14
N ASP A 303 -18.61 2.00 -11.87
CA ASP A 303 -18.26 2.79 -13.06
C ASP A 303 -18.44 4.27 -12.70
N ILE A 304 -17.32 4.92 -12.42
CA ILE A 304 -17.31 6.31 -11.94
C ILE A 304 -17.88 7.26 -13.01
N ASN A 305 -17.76 6.92 -14.29
CA ASN A 305 -18.26 7.76 -15.38
C ASN A 305 -19.79 7.78 -15.48
N LYS A 306 -20.49 6.78 -14.93
CA LYS A 306 -21.95 6.82 -14.84
C LYS A 306 -22.43 7.87 -13.84
N GLY A 307 -21.64 8.12 -12.80
CA GLY A 307 -21.92 9.15 -11.80
C GLY A 307 -21.59 10.58 -12.27
N THR A 308 -20.58 10.76 -13.14
CA THR A 308 -20.12 12.10 -13.56
C THR A 308 -21.06 12.86 -14.49
N LYS A 309 -22.12 12.22 -15.00
CA LYS A 309 -23.15 12.91 -15.81
C LYS A 309 -24.03 13.88 -15.01
N SER A 310 -23.96 13.89 -13.67
CA SER A 310 -24.57 14.95 -12.85
C SER A 310 -23.61 16.14 -12.70
N ASN A 311 -23.64 17.04 -13.67
CA ASN A 311 -22.74 18.20 -13.78
C ASN A 311 -23.00 19.36 -12.79
N GLU A 312 -23.61 19.11 -11.64
CA GLU A 312 -23.90 20.15 -10.64
C GLU A 312 -23.14 19.89 -9.34
N VAL A 313 -21.81 20.00 -9.38
CA VAL A 313 -21.05 20.25 -8.15
C VAL A 313 -20.64 21.71 -8.13
N PRO A 314 -21.07 22.50 -7.13
CA PRO A 314 -20.75 23.92 -7.06
C PRO A 314 -19.23 24.13 -7.12
N ARG A 315 -18.78 24.93 -8.09
CA ARG A 315 -17.36 25.33 -8.27
C ARG A 315 -16.87 26.34 -7.22
N THR A 316 -17.67 26.57 -6.18
CA THR A 316 -17.38 27.57 -5.16
C THR A 316 -17.49 26.92 -3.79
N TYR A 317 -16.43 27.12 -2.99
CA TYR A 317 -16.47 27.12 -1.53
C TYR A 317 -17.44 28.19 -1.05
N GLY A 318 -18.72 28.01 -1.33
CA GLY A 318 -19.81 28.74 -0.71
C GLY A 318 -20.09 28.07 0.63
N ILE A 319 -20.02 28.86 1.70
CA ILE A 319 -20.32 28.45 3.08
C ILE A 319 -21.81 28.07 3.15
N ASN A 320 -22.16 26.87 2.71
CA ASN A 320 -23.49 26.30 2.89
C ASN A 320 -23.43 25.38 4.11
N LYS A 321 -23.84 25.90 5.28
CA LYS A 321 -23.83 25.16 6.57
C LYS A 321 -24.90 24.06 6.66
N THR A 322 -25.60 23.79 5.57
CA THR A 322 -26.63 22.75 5.49
C THR A 322 -25.96 21.46 5.03
N GLY A 323 -25.72 20.59 5.99
CA GLY A 323 -25.21 19.23 5.81
C GLY A 323 -26.17 18.27 6.48
N LYS A 324 -26.39 17.10 5.88
CA LYS A 324 -27.22 16.06 6.47
C LYS A 324 -26.41 15.45 7.60
N GLY A 325 -27.08 15.24 8.73
CA GLY A 325 -26.53 14.42 9.80
C GLY A 325 -26.19 13.08 9.16
N ALA A 326 -24.92 12.74 9.21
CA ALA A 326 -24.49 11.46 8.74
C ALA A 326 -24.37 10.50 9.92
N ASP A 327 -24.05 9.24 9.64
CA ASP A 327 -23.95 8.21 10.69
C ASP A 327 -22.73 8.42 11.63
N TYR A 328 -22.07 9.57 11.53
CA TYR A 328 -20.87 9.99 12.24
C TYR A 328 -21.06 11.43 12.77
N ASN A 329 -20.24 11.87 13.72
CA ASN A 329 -20.35 13.19 14.38
C ASN A 329 -20.15 14.40 13.45
N LEU A 330 -19.79 14.16 12.19
CA LEU A 330 -19.51 15.15 11.14
C LEU A 330 -20.68 15.18 10.13
N LYS A 331 -20.88 16.29 9.41
CA LYS A 331 -21.93 16.35 8.37
C LYS A 331 -21.33 16.06 7.00
N ILE A 332 -22.05 15.36 6.13
CA ILE A 332 -21.75 15.39 4.68
C ILE A 332 -22.64 16.43 4.02
N TYR A 333 -22.11 17.09 3.00
CA TYR A 333 -22.86 18.03 2.19
C TYR A 333 -24.13 17.39 1.58
N GLU A 334 -25.30 18.02 1.77
CA GLU A 334 -26.61 17.40 1.49
C GLU A 334 -26.84 17.02 0.04
N ASN A 335 -26.17 17.72 -0.87
CA ASN A 335 -26.29 17.55 -2.32
C ASN A 335 -25.13 16.75 -2.91
N THR A 336 -24.31 16.09 -2.08
CA THR A 336 -23.29 15.19 -2.62
C THR A 336 -23.96 14.04 -3.39
N PRO A 337 -23.62 13.83 -4.67
CA PRO A 337 -24.22 12.79 -5.47
C PRO A 337 -23.85 11.41 -4.92
N THR A 338 -24.81 10.49 -4.99
CA THR A 338 -24.62 9.08 -4.61
C THR A 338 -24.58 8.22 -5.87
N LEU A 339 -23.61 7.32 -5.95
CA LEU A 339 -23.49 6.34 -7.01
C LEU A 339 -23.82 4.95 -6.46
N SER A 340 -24.77 4.28 -7.08
CA SER A 340 -25.00 2.85 -6.87
C SER A 340 -23.96 2.03 -7.65
N PRO A 341 -23.52 0.88 -7.13
CA PRO A 341 -22.59 0.02 -7.83
C PRO A 341 -23.18 -0.46 -9.16
N LEU A 342 -22.30 -0.66 -10.15
CA LEU A 342 -22.64 -1.33 -11.40
C LEU A 342 -23.17 -2.73 -11.10
N CYS A 343 -22.51 -3.41 -10.16
CA CYS A 343 -23.05 -4.60 -9.56
C CYS A 343 -22.52 -4.80 -8.14
N THR A 344 -23.38 -5.38 -7.30
CA THR A 344 -23.04 -5.96 -6.01
C THR A 344 -23.21 -7.46 -6.08
N TRP A 345 -22.20 -8.20 -5.66
CA TRP A 345 -22.26 -9.63 -5.46
C TRP A 345 -22.18 -9.94 -3.97
N ILE A 346 -23.03 -10.83 -3.49
CA ILE A 346 -22.98 -11.39 -2.13
C ILE A 346 -23.17 -12.89 -2.28
N HIS A 347 -22.27 -13.68 -1.70
CA HIS A 347 -22.38 -15.13 -1.76
C HIS A 347 -23.61 -15.59 -0.97
N LYS A 348 -24.61 -16.18 -1.65
CA LYS A 348 -25.93 -16.48 -1.05
C LYS A 348 -25.91 -17.57 0.03
N ASN A 349 -24.86 -18.39 0.07
CA ASN A 349 -24.83 -19.60 0.89
C ASN A 349 -23.79 -19.56 2.03
N GLU A 350 -22.90 -18.56 2.04
CA GLU A 350 -21.79 -18.42 2.99
C GLU A 350 -21.52 -16.92 3.17
N GLU A 351 -21.82 -16.37 4.35
CA GLU A 351 -21.39 -15.03 4.73
C GLU A 351 -19.94 -15.13 5.22
N THR A 352 -18.98 -14.83 4.33
CA THR A 352 -17.55 -14.82 4.64
C THR A 352 -17.01 -13.42 4.44
N SER A 353 -16.22 -12.92 5.39
CA SER A 353 -15.57 -11.62 5.26
C SER A 353 -14.56 -11.64 4.12
N LEU A 354 -14.55 -10.59 3.31
CA LEU A 354 -13.57 -10.40 2.23
C LEU A 354 -12.56 -9.35 2.65
N ASN A 355 -11.27 -9.70 2.60
CA ASN A 355 -10.21 -8.89 3.19
C ASN A 355 -9.53 -7.96 2.18
N ASP A 356 -9.26 -8.45 0.96
CA ASP A 356 -8.56 -7.67 -0.07
C ASP A 356 -9.02 -8.04 -1.48
N ILE A 357 -8.80 -7.14 -2.43
CA ILE A 357 -9.27 -7.25 -3.82
C ILE A 357 -8.29 -6.59 -4.77
N PHE A 358 -7.94 -7.28 -5.86
CA PHE A 358 -7.07 -6.74 -6.91
C PHE A 358 -7.55 -7.11 -8.29
N PHE A 359 -7.56 -6.13 -9.19
CA PHE A 359 -7.54 -6.41 -10.61
C PHE A 359 -6.18 -6.98 -11.00
N HIS A 360 -6.20 -7.95 -11.91
CA HIS A 360 -4.96 -8.47 -12.46
C HIS A 360 -4.26 -7.39 -13.29
N PRO A 361 -2.94 -7.19 -13.14
CA PRO A 361 -2.21 -6.10 -13.78
C PRO A 361 -2.17 -6.22 -15.31
N LYS A 362 -2.15 -7.44 -15.86
CA LYS A 362 -2.18 -7.69 -17.32
C LYS A 362 -3.53 -8.13 -17.90
N PHE A 363 -4.27 -9.00 -17.21
CA PHE A 363 -5.58 -9.48 -17.67
C PHE A 363 -6.71 -8.55 -17.22
N LYS A 364 -7.18 -7.70 -18.14
CA LYS A 364 -8.12 -6.60 -17.86
C LYS A 364 -9.43 -6.98 -17.17
N ASN A 365 -9.88 -8.22 -17.36
CA ASN A 365 -11.19 -8.69 -16.92
C ASN A 365 -11.10 -9.62 -15.69
N VAL A 366 -9.89 -9.84 -15.18
CA VAL A 366 -9.63 -10.77 -14.09
C VAL A 366 -9.59 -10.00 -12.79
N LEU A 367 -10.41 -10.45 -11.84
CA LEU A 367 -10.53 -9.89 -10.50
C LEU A 367 -10.24 -10.98 -9.48
N GLY A 368 -9.22 -10.79 -8.66
CA GLY A 368 -8.94 -11.65 -7.50
C GLY A 368 -9.57 -11.07 -6.23
N VAL A 369 -10.02 -11.94 -5.33
CA VAL A 369 -10.51 -11.59 -3.99
C VAL A 369 -10.03 -12.63 -2.98
N CYS A 370 -9.67 -12.22 -1.77
CA CYS A 370 -9.34 -13.13 -0.67
C CYS A 370 -10.31 -13.04 0.51
N ASP A 371 -10.42 -14.12 1.28
CA ASP A 371 -11.39 -14.27 2.37
C ASP A 371 -10.79 -14.83 3.67
N ASP A 372 -11.62 -14.82 4.73
CA ASP A 372 -11.30 -15.36 6.05
C ASP A 372 -11.19 -16.89 6.09
N ASN A 373 -11.63 -17.59 5.04
CA ASN A 373 -11.54 -19.05 4.95
C ASN A 373 -10.21 -19.51 4.35
N GLY A 374 -9.27 -18.59 4.13
CA GLY A 374 -7.97 -18.87 3.53
C GLY A 374 -8.02 -19.11 2.02
N CYS A 375 -9.11 -18.70 1.36
CA CYS A 375 -9.25 -18.86 -0.08
C CYS A 375 -8.90 -17.58 -0.83
N MET A 376 -8.22 -17.72 -1.96
CA MET A 376 -8.18 -16.68 -2.99
C MET A 376 -9.04 -17.14 -4.17
N SER A 377 -10.00 -16.32 -4.58
CA SER A 377 -10.91 -16.61 -5.69
C SER A 377 -10.66 -15.65 -6.84
N ILE A 378 -10.58 -16.19 -8.06
CA ILE A 378 -10.48 -15.42 -9.29
C ILE A 378 -11.81 -15.46 -10.03
N TYR A 379 -12.23 -14.29 -10.50
CA TYR A 379 -13.45 -14.08 -11.25
C TYR A 379 -13.16 -13.38 -12.58
N ASP A 380 -13.87 -13.75 -13.66
CA ASP A 380 -13.91 -12.99 -14.91
C ASP A 380 -15.14 -12.07 -14.91
N ILE A 381 -14.93 -10.75 -14.90
CA ILE A 381 -16.01 -9.75 -14.84
C ILE A 381 -16.96 -9.77 -16.05
N ARG A 382 -16.59 -10.46 -17.14
CA ARG A 382 -17.42 -10.60 -18.34
C ARG A 382 -18.33 -11.83 -18.27
N ALA A 383 -17.99 -12.80 -17.43
CA ALA A 383 -18.74 -14.04 -17.34
C ALA A 383 -20.14 -13.75 -16.78
N LYS A 384 -21.17 -14.34 -17.40
CA LYS A 384 -22.55 -14.24 -16.87
C LYS A 384 -22.66 -14.84 -15.46
N THR A 385 -21.77 -15.76 -15.14
CA THR A 385 -21.63 -16.46 -13.86
C THR A 385 -20.80 -15.71 -12.83
N PHE A 386 -20.23 -14.55 -13.15
CA PHE A 386 -19.43 -13.73 -12.23
C PHE A 386 -20.11 -13.57 -10.87
N PHE A 387 -21.45 -13.46 -10.86
CA PHE A 387 -22.28 -13.33 -9.65
C PHE A 387 -22.63 -14.64 -8.92
N SER A 388 -22.09 -15.76 -9.35
CA SER A 388 -22.53 -17.07 -8.86
C SER A 388 -21.39 -18.04 -8.57
N LYS A 389 -20.26 -17.91 -9.26
CA LYS A 389 -19.17 -18.86 -9.14
C LYS A 389 -17.83 -18.21 -9.51
N ALA A 390 -16.81 -18.50 -8.71
CA ALA A 390 -15.42 -18.22 -9.07
C ALA A 390 -14.95 -19.14 -10.21
N GLU A 391 -14.10 -18.63 -11.09
CA GLU A 391 -13.47 -19.39 -12.17
C GLU A 391 -12.33 -20.26 -11.62
N LEU A 392 -11.54 -19.71 -10.71
CA LEU A 392 -10.47 -20.42 -9.99
C LEU A 392 -10.59 -20.15 -8.49
N ASN A 393 -10.23 -21.13 -7.68
CA ASN A 393 -10.18 -21.01 -6.23
C ASN A 393 -8.90 -21.68 -5.72
N PHE A 394 -8.12 -20.92 -4.95
CA PHE A 394 -6.83 -21.32 -4.41
C PHE A 394 -6.98 -21.46 -2.90
N LYS A 395 -6.91 -22.70 -2.42
CA LYS A 395 -7.00 -23.02 -0.99
C LYS A 395 -6.09 -24.19 -0.67
N GLU A 396 -5.01 -23.92 0.03
CA GLU A 396 -4.11 -24.93 0.61
C GLU A 396 -4.03 -24.80 2.14
N HIS A 397 -4.22 -23.58 2.66
CA HIS A 397 -4.11 -23.26 4.07
C HIS A 397 -5.47 -22.81 4.64
N ASN A 398 -5.69 -23.04 5.92
CA ASN A 398 -6.98 -22.77 6.59
C ASN A 398 -7.00 -21.47 7.40
N ALA A 399 -5.86 -20.81 7.59
CA ALA A 399 -5.84 -19.52 8.27
C ALA A 399 -6.46 -18.42 7.36
N PRO A 400 -7.11 -17.39 7.93
CA PRO A 400 -7.59 -16.22 7.19
C PRO A 400 -6.52 -15.62 6.28
N MET A 401 -6.90 -15.34 5.03
CA MET A 401 -6.04 -14.66 4.08
C MET A 401 -6.37 -13.17 4.11
N ASN A 402 -5.48 -12.39 4.74
CA ASN A 402 -5.69 -10.96 4.95
C ASN A 402 -5.42 -10.13 3.69
N THR A 403 -4.54 -10.62 2.81
CA THR A 403 -4.06 -9.85 1.66
C THR A 403 -3.43 -10.77 0.62
N PHE A 404 -3.39 -10.32 -0.62
CA PHE A 404 -2.63 -10.95 -1.69
C PHE A 404 -2.16 -9.88 -2.67
N SER A 405 -1.23 -10.20 -3.55
CA SER A 405 -0.78 -9.26 -4.59
C SER A 405 -0.34 -10.02 -5.82
N PHE A 406 -0.76 -9.55 -7.00
CA PHE A 406 -0.23 -10.04 -8.27
C PHE A 406 1.13 -9.42 -8.56
N ASP A 407 2.03 -10.19 -9.17
CA ASP A 407 3.24 -9.63 -9.76
C ASP A 407 2.86 -8.76 -10.97
N THR A 408 3.39 -7.54 -11.02
CA THR A 408 3.15 -6.59 -12.12
C THR A 408 3.74 -7.09 -13.44
N PHE A 409 4.83 -7.85 -13.38
CA PHE A 409 5.59 -8.29 -14.55
C PHE A 409 5.28 -9.74 -14.95
N SER A 410 5.08 -10.63 -13.98
CA SER A 410 4.66 -12.01 -14.26
C SER A 410 3.15 -12.09 -14.46
N GLU A 411 2.70 -12.81 -15.49
CA GLU A 411 1.28 -12.99 -15.80
C GLU A 411 0.58 -14.00 -14.88
N TYR A 412 1.34 -14.88 -14.23
CA TYR A 412 0.76 -16.03 -13.56
C TYR A 412 1.12 -16.08 -12.09
N THR A 413 1.90 -15.14 -11.58
CA THR A 413 2.41 -15.20 -10.20
C THR A 413 1.67 -14.25 -9.29
N PHE A 414 1.26 -14.74 -8.13
CA PHE A 414 0.80 -13.92 -7.02
C PHE A 414 1.31 -14.45 -5.69
N SER A 415 1.28 -13.61 -4.67
CA SER A 415 1.62 -13.96 -3.30
C SER A 415 0.44 -13.68 -2.39
N SER A 416 0.25 -14.50 -1.37
CA SER A 416 -0.81 -14.38 -0.36
C SER A 416 -0.22 -14.33 1.04
N GLY A 417 -0.81 -13.53 1.92
CA GLY A 417 -0.41 -13.37 3.31
C GLY A 417 -1.54 -13.76 4.25
N TYR A 418 -1.21 -14.58 5.24
CA TYR A 418 -2.18 -15.14 6.18
C TYR A 418 -2.05 -14.55 7.58
N SER A 419 -3.07 -14.75 8.40
CA SER A 419 -3.14 -14.26 9.78
C SER A 419 -2.17 -14.94 10.76
N ASP A 420 -1.53 -16.03 10.38
CA ASP A 420 -0.55 -16.77 11.19
C ASP A 420 0.91 -16.48 10.82
N GLY A 421 1.14 -15.54 9.89
CA GLY A 421 2.47 -15.14 9.43
C GLY A 421 3.01 -15.98 8.27
N LEU A 422 2.23 -16.91 7.73
CA LEU A 422 2.60 -17.66 6.53
C LEU A 422 2.48 -16.77 5.28
N ILE A 423 3.43 -16.89 4.35
CA ILE A 423 3.30 -16.34 3.00
C ILE A 423 3.30 -17.51 2.01
N SER A 424 2.36 -17.52 1.07
CA SER A 424 2.36 -18.50 -0.02
C SER A 424 2.54 -17.80 -1.37
N ILE A 425 3.35 -18.40 -2.23
CA ILE A 425 3.57 -17.98 -3.62
C ILE A 425 2.84 -18.96 -4.53
N TRP A 426 2.12 -18.45 -5.51
CA TRP A 426 1.23 -19.25 -6.32
C TRP A 426 1.45 -19.02 -7.82
N ASP A 427 1.08 -20.02 -8.60
CA ASP A 427 0.91 -19.93 -10.04
C ASP A 427 -0.58 -20.04 -10.37
N ILE A 428 -1.15 -19.04 -11.04
CA ILE A 428 -2.57 -18.99 -11.41
C ILE A 428 -2.97 -20.22 -12.25
N ARG A 429 -2.02 -20.81 -12.99
CA ARG A 429 -2.26 -22.00 -13.82
C ARG A 429 -2.32 -23.30 -13.01
N HIS A 430 -1.89 -23.26 -11.75
CA HIS A 430 -1.80 -24.42 -10.86
C HIS A 430 -2.56 -24.14 -9.55
N GLU A 431 -3.88 -24.32 -9.58
CA GLU A 431 -4.77 -23.98 -8.46
C GLU A 431 -4.62 -24.84 -7.20
N LYS A 432 -4.10 -26.07 -7.34
CA LYS A 432 -4.18 -27.08 -6.27
C LYS A 432 -3.15 -26.92 -5.16
N ALA A 433 -2.03 -26.28 -5.43
CA ALA A 433 -0.94 -26.16 -4.47
C ALA A 433 -0.10 -24.91 -4.75
N SER A 434 0.38 -24.28 -3.69
CA SER A 434 1.33 -23.17 -3.79
C SER A 434 2.69 -23.66 -4.30
N LEU A 435 3.38 -22.79 -5.02
CA LEU A 435 4.74 -23.03 -5.51
C LEU A 435 5.75 -23.04 -4.37
N LEU A 436 5.53 -22.19 -3.37
CA LEU A 436 6.42 -21.99 -2.24
C LEU A 436 5.64 -21.47 -1.04
N GLN A 437 5.95 -22.01 0.13
CA GLN A 437 5.52 -21.49 1.42
C GLN A 437 6.72 -20.90 2.16
N ILE A 438 6.59 -19.68 2.63
CA ILE A 438 7.61 -18.91 3.33
C ILE A 438 7.10 -18.67 4.74
N ASP A 439 7.68 -19.38 5.70
CA ASP A 439 7.32 -19.31 7.11
C ASP A 439 8.42 -18.57 7.89
N TYR A 440 8.19 -17.28 8.17
CA TYR A 440 9.16 -16.43 8.88
C TYR A 440 8.50 -15.37 9.76
N HIS A 441 7.47 -14.66 9.28
CA HIS A 441 6.75 -13.72 10.14
C HIS A 441 6.17 -14.46 11.33
N THR A 442 6.23 -13.86 12.51
CA THR A 442 5.82 -14.52 13.76
C THR A 442 4.38 -14.24 14.14
N GLN A 443 3.74 -13.28 13.47
CA GLN A 443 2.36 -12.87 13.67
C GLN A 443 1.69 -12.58 12.33
N SER A 444 0.42 -12.19 12.38
CA SER A 444 -0.43 -11.87 11.23
C SER A 444 0.24 -10.96 10.21
N ILE A 445 0.07 -11.28 8.92
CA ILE A 445 0.48 -10.41 7.82
C ILE A 445 -0.67 -9.48 7.50
N ASN A 446 -0.38 -8.18 7.52
CA ASN A 446 -1.38 -7.13 7.31
C ASN A 446 -1.44 -6.71 5.83
N ARG A 447 -0.29 -6.67 5.14
CA ARG A 447 -0.19 -6.33 3.71
C ARG A 447 0.93 -7.06 3.01
N ILE A 448 0.68 -7.36 1.73
CA ILE A 448 1.69 -7.78 0.77
C ILE A 448 1.55 -6.93 -0.50
N LYS A 449 2.67 -6.45 -1.04
CA LYS A 449 2.71 -5.73 -2.32
C LYS A 449 3.93 -6.13 -3.12
N PHE A 450 3.71 -6.57 -4.36
CA PHE A 450 4.80 -6.73 -5.32
C PHE A 450 5.45 -5.39 -5.65
N CYS A 451 6.76 -5.43 -5.85
CA CYS A 451 7.54 -4.29 -6.30
C CYS A 451 7.12 -3.90 -7.72
N LEU A 452 7.03 -2.59 -7.98
CA LEU A 452 6.63 -2.07 -9.29
C LEU A 452 7.79 -1.97 -10.28
N MET A 453 9.02 -2.28 -9.86
CA MET A 453 10.23 -2.19 -10.68
C MET A 453 10.76 -3.52 -11.18
N GLN A 454 10.59 -4.58 -10.39
CA GLN A 454 11.22 -5.87 -10.66
C GLN A 454 10.28 -7.02 -10.31
N SER A 455 10.17 -7.96 -11.25
CA SER A 455 9.42 -9.21 -11.05
C SER A 455 10.03 -10.04 -9.92
N GLY A 456 9.16 -10.73 -9.16
CA GLY A 456 9.61 -11.64 -8.11
C GLY A 456 10.02 -10.99 -6.79
N ILE A 457 10.17 -9.65 -6.73
CA ILE A 457 10.41 -8.93 -5.48
C ILE A 457 9.08 -8.42 -4.92
N PHE A 458 8.84 -8.65 -3.63
CA PHE A 458 7.67 -8.12 -2.94
C PHE A 458 7.99 -7.77 -1.49
N GLY A 459 7.17 -6.89 -0.91
CA GLY A 459 7.22 -6.49 0.49
C GLY A 459 6.04 -7.06 1.26
N SER A 460 6.26 -7.41 2.53
CA SER A 460 5.20 -7.74 3.49
C SER A 460 5.34 -6.91 4.75
N CYS A 461 4.24 -6.68 5.47
CA CYS A 461 4.25 -6.09 6.80
C CYS A 461 3.36 -6.87 7.77
N SER A 462 3.73 -6.89 9.05
CA SER A 462 3.13 -7.78 10.05
C SER A 462 2.92 -7.11 11.40
N ASP A 463 2.05 -7.72 12.20
CA ASP A 463 1.88 -7.42 13.62
C ASP A 463 3.11 -7.71 14.48
N ASP A 464 4.09 -8.48 13.97
CA ASP A 464 5.36 -8.71 14.67
C ASP A 464 6.29 -7.48 14.74
N GLY A 465 5.86 -6.37 14.13
CA GLY A 465 6.57 -5.10 14.10
C GLY A 465 7.66 -5.01 13.04
N THR A 466 7.67 -5.95 12.09
CA THR A 466 8.62 -5.94 10.97
C THR A 466 7.92 -5.76 9.63
N ALA A 467 8.65 -5.12 8.71
CA ALA A 467 8.37 -5.19 7.29
C ALA A 467 9.52 -5.94 6.60
N CYS A 468 9.19 -6.96 5.80
CA CYS A 468 10.18 -7.80 5.14
C CYS A 468 10.14 -7.61 3.63
N ILE A 469 11.30 -7.63 2.99
CA ILE A 469 11.44 -7.70 1.52
C ILE A 469 11.87 -9.11 1.14
N TRP A 470 11.23 -9.63 0.11
CA TRP A 470 11.39 -10.99 -0.37
C TRP A 470 11.77 -10.98 -1.84
N ASP A 471 12.57 -11.96 -2.24
CA ASP A 471 12.89 -12.25 -3.62
C ASP A 471 12.65 -13.73 -3.91
N ILE A 472 11.64 -14.01 -4.74
CA ILE A 472 11.21 -15.36 -5.12
C ILE A 472 12.29 -16.06 -5.97
N SER A 473 13.10 -15.30 -6.72
CA SER A 473 14.13 -15.84 -7.60
C SER A 473 15.28 -16.51 -6.84
N ARG A 474 15.43 -16.21 -5.53
CA ARG A 474 16.47 -16.77 -4.65
C ARG A 474 16.27 -18.24 -4.25
N ASN A 475 15.34 -18.96 -4.89
CA ASN A 475 15.17 -20.40 -4.67
C ASN A 475 16.26 -21.27 -5.34
N SER A 476 17.16 -20.67 -6.13
CA SER A 476 18.21 -21.39 -6.87
C SER A 476 19.34 -21.96 -5.99
N VAL A 477 20.07 -22.94 -6.53
CA VAL A 477 21.25 -23.59 -5.91
C VAL A 477 22.36 -22.56 -5.58
N ASN A 478 22.36 -21.43 -6.29
CA ASN A 478 23.35 -20.36 -6.13
C ASN A 478 23.29 -19.67 -4.76
N TYR A 479 22.15 -19.73 -4.06
CA TYR A 479 22.00 -19.12 -2.74
C TYR A 479 22.12 -20.18 -1.64
N SER A 480 23.14 -20.03 -0.81
CA SER A 480 23.35 -20.88 0.36
C SER A 480 22.36 -20.51 1.48
N GLN A 481 21.97 -21.51 2.26
CA GLN A 481 21.12 -21.30 3.42
C GLN A 481 21.90 -20.51 4.47
N VAL A 482 21.39 -19.34 4.86
CA VAL A 482 21.96 -18.56 5.97
C VAL A 482 21.65 -19.28 7.29
N GLN A 483 22.68 -19.48 8.12
CA GLN A 483 22.52 -20.01 9.47
C GLN A 483 22.08 -18.87 10.40
N LYS A 484 21.08 -19.15 11.23
CA LYS A 484 20.64 -18.21 12.25
C LYS A 484 21.71 -18.15 13.35
N LEU A 485 22.08 -16.93 13.75
CA LEU A 485 22.92 -16.73 14.93
C LEU A 485 22.09 -16.94 16.21
N GLU A 486 22.71 -17.44 17.27
CA GLU A 486 22.03 -17.67 18.56
C GLU A 486 21.52 -16.34 19.16
N ASP A 487 22.26 -15.25 18.96
CA ASP A 487 21.95 -13.89 19.45
C ASP A 487 21.12 -13.05 18.45
N ASP A 488 20.17 -13.65 17.75
CA ASP A 488 19.29 -12.91 16.83
C ASP A 488 18.40 -11.90 17.59
N ILE A 489 18.51 -10.63 17.21
CA ILE A 489 17.83 -9.48 17.85
C ILE A 489 16.32 -9.68 17.89
N TYR A 490 15.75 -10.33 16.89
CA TYR A 490 14.30 -10.54 16.81
C TYR A 490 13.83 -11.77 17.59
N ASN A 491 14.74 -12.59 18.13
CA ASN A 491 14.45 -13.86 18.79
C ASN A 491 13.48 -14.76 17.99
N ASN A 492 13.51 -14.67 16.65
CA ASN A 492 12.53 -15.36 15.82
C ASN A 492 12.81 -16.87 15.81
N PRO A 493 11.94 -17.74 16.34
CA PRO A 493 12.23 -19.17 16.40
C PRO A 493 12.30 -19.84 15.03
N LYS A 494 11.82 -19.17 13.97
CA LYS A 494 11.74 -19.71 12.61
C LYS A 494 13.09 -19.65 11.89
N LYS A 495 13.28 -20.60 10.98
CA LYS A 495 14.47 -20.66 10.12
C LYS A 495 14.40 -19.54 9.08
N ILE A 496 15.52 -18.86 8.82
CA ILE A 496 15.60 -17.78 7.83
C ILE A 496 15.40 -18.35 6.41
N PRO A 497 14.34 -18.02 5.66
CA PRO A 497 14.16 -18.49 4.30
C PRO A 497 15.19 -17.89 3.34
N LYS A 498 15.58 -18.60 2.28
CA LYS A 498 16.51 -18.08 1.27
C LYS A 498 15.96 -16.86 0.53
N GLN A 499 14.64 -16.78 0.44
CA GLN A 499 13.89 -15.71 -0.21
C GLN A 499 13.89 -14.42 0.60
N LEU A 500 14.23 -14.45 1.89
CA LEU A 500 14.29 -13.24 2.70
C LEU A 500 15.48 -12.38 2.23
N LEU A 501 15.17 -11.20 1.68
CA LEU A 501 16.16 -10.24 1.21
C LEU A 501 16.56 -9.28 2.34
N PHE A 502 15.57 -8.74 3.04
CA PHE A 502 15.77 -7.66 4.01
C PHE A 502 14.68 -7.64 5.08
N VAL A 503 15.04 -7.28 6.32
CA VAL A 503 14.11 -7.07 7.43
C VAL A 503 14.22 -5.63 7.93
N HIS A 504 13.14 -4.88 7.79
CA HIS A 504 12.96 -3.58 8.40
C HIS A 504 12.28 -3.72 9.76
N GLY A 505 13.03 -3.52 10.85
CA GLY A 505 12.54 -3.58 12.23
C GLY A 505 12.55 -2.22 12.93
N GLY A 506 12.24 -1.14 12.21
CA GLY A 506 12.22 0.22 12.78
C GLY A 506 10.95 0.57 13.55
N HIS A 507 9.86 -0.19 13.38
CA HIS A 507 8.60 0.05 14.08
C HIS A 507 8.62 -0.56 15.48
N VAL A 508 7.99 0.14 16.43
CA VAL A 508 7.78 -0.36 17.80
C VAL A 508 6.34 -0.86 17.93
N GLY A 509 6.06 -2.03 17.35
CA GLY A 509 4.73 -2.66 17.29
C GLY A 509 4.22 -2.85 15.86
N SER A 510 2.97 -3.30 15.72
CA SER A 510 2.34 -3.67 14.44
C SER A 510 2.53 -2.67 13.30
N VAL A 511 2.84 -3.19 12.11
CA VAL A 511 2.93 -2.42 10.87
C VAL A 511 1.65 -2.65 10.05
N TYR A 512 0.89 -1.59 9.82
CA TYR A 512 -0.46 -1.67 9.24
C TYR A 512 -0.49 -1.74 7.72
N ASP A 513 0.31 -0.90 7.04
CA ASP A 513 0.31 -0.82 5.58
C ASP A 513 1.71 -0.54 5.03
N LEU A 514 1.91 -0.92 3.78
CA LEU A 514 3.17 -0.82 3.06
C LEU A 514 2.91 -0.36 1.62
N SER A 515 3.71 0.58 1.14
CA SER A 515 3.64 1.06 -0.24
C SER A 515 5.03 1.20 -0.85
N TRP A 516 5.16 0.74 -2.09
CA TRP A 516 6.32 0.99 -2.94
C TRP A 516 6.18 2.35 -3.61
N ALA A 517 7.28 3.11 -3.68
CA ALA A 517 7.29 4.32 -4.49
C ALA A 517 7.11 3.99 -5.97
N ASN A 518 6.30 4.79 -6.65
CA ASN A 518 6.16 4.73 -8.09
C ASN A 518 7.41 5.35 -8.71
N CYS A 519 8.28 4.53 -9.34
CA CYS A 519 9.41 4.86 -10.23
C CYS A 519 10.58 3.89 -9.97
N ASN A 520 11.71 4.12 -10.65
CA ASN A 520 12.94 3.33 -10.60
C ASN A 520 13.73 3.41 -9.25
N THR A 521 13.03 3.52 -8.11
CA THR A 521 13.63 3.48 -6.76
C THR A 521 13.02 2.36 -5.91
N PHE A 522 13.85 1.60 -5.17
CA PHE A 522 13.39 0.63 -4.16
C PHE A 522 12.97 1.30 -2.84
N LEU A 523 12.35 2.48 -2.94
CA LEU A 523 11.87 3.24 -1.80
C LEU A 523 10.55 2.65 -1.30
N VAL A 524 10.46 2.43 0.00
CA VAL A 524 9.30 1.84 0.67
C VAL A 524 8.82 2.80 1.75
N ALA A 525 7.50 2.91 1.89
CA ALA A 525 6.86 3.59 3.01
C ALA A 525 6.06 2.59 3.83
N THR A 526 6.19 2.66 5.15
CA THR A 526 5.47 1.85 6.12
C THR A 526 4.88 2.72 7.21
N VAL A 527 3.70 2.34 7.69
CA VAL A 527 3.00 2.98 8.81
C VAL A 527 2.63 1.95 9.85
N GLY A 528 2.64 2.33 11.13
CA GLY A 528 2.38 1.38 12.21
C GLY A 528 1.71 2.00 13.42
N VAL A 529 1.44 1.14 14.41
CA VAL A 529 0.78 1.47 15.69
C VAL A 529 1.54 2.51 16.52
N ASP A 530 2.85 2.67 16.29
CA ASP A 530 3.72 3.61 17.00
C ASP A 530 3.57 5.07 16.53
N ASN A 531 2.49 5.37 15.82
CA ASN A 531 2.23 6.64 15.13
C ASN A 531 3.40 7.07 14.23
N SER A 532 4.18 6.14 13.68
CA SER A 532 5.30 6.49 12.82
C SER A 532 4.99 6.22 11.35
N LEU A 533 5.32 7.20 10.51
CA LEU A 533 5.58 7.01 9.09
C LEU A 533 7.08 6.78 8.94
N GLN A 534 7.46 5.64 8.39
CA GLN A 534 8.85 5.33 8.06
C GLN A 534 8.98 5.22 6.55
N VAL A 535 9.87 6.01 5.95
CA VAL A 535 10.20 5.91 4.52
C VAL A 535 11.66 5.57 4.39
N TRP A 536 11.95 4.46 3.71
CA TRP A 536 13.28 3.88 3.74
C TRP A 536 13.66 3.27 2.39
N HIS A 537 14.96 3.29 2.12
CA HIS A 537 15.59 2.64 1.00
C HIS A 537 16.66 1.72 1.56
N MET A 538 16.51 0.41 1.39
CA MET A 538 17.51 -0.56 1.81
C MET A 538 18.85 -0.28 1.13
N ASN A 539 19.95 -0.68 1.76
CA ASN A 539 21.26 -0.54 1.14
C ASN A 539 21.33 -1.33 -0.18
N GLU A 540 21.79 -0.69 -1.25
CA GLU A 540 21.90 -1.29 -2.59
C GLU A 540 22.77 -2.55 -2.61
N GLN A 541 23.67 -2.71 -1.64
CA GLN A 541 24.47 -3.92 -1.46
C GLN A 541 23.62 -5.19 -1.25
N PHE A 542 22.36 -5.07 -0.82
CA PHE A 542 21.46 -6.22 -0.70
C PHE A 542 20.76 -6.58 -2.00
N LEU A 543 20.62 -5.62 -2.92
CA LEU A 543 19.90 -5.79 -4.19
C LEU A 543 20.76 -6.38 -5.31
N PHE A 544 22.05 -6.05 -5.35
CA PHE A 544 22.96 -6.40 -6.46
C PHE A 544 23.96 -7.53 -6.12
N GLN A 545 23.54 -8.55 -5.38
CA GLN A 545 24.40 -9.69 -4.97
C GLN A 545 24.35 -10.90 -5.90
#